data_AF-F0YF56-F1
#
_entry.id   AF-F0YF56-F1
#
_cell.length_a   1.000
_cell.length_b   1.000
_cell.length_c   1.000
_cell.angle_alpha   90.00
_cell.angle_beta   90.00
_cell.angle_gamma   90.00
#
_symmetry.space_group_name_H-M   'P 1'
#
loop_
_entity.id
_entity.type
_entity.pdbx_description
1 polymer ?
#
loop_
_entity_poly.entity_id
_entity_poly.type
_entity_poly.pdbx_seq_one_letter_code
_entity_poly.pdbx_strand_id
1 'polypeptide(L)'
;MGAASGFDAPLVSGFAPNLALTDTGIHRPKIVECLGADGRRHKQLVKGRDDVRQDAVMEQVFEAVNALLDRDGARLVAGRARIRTYAIVPLSPQAGVLEWVDHTIPFGAYLTDRSGSGAGAHSRYHPSDLSHQECRAKLTNAKDGKGSAKKADEARRRKRRAFDDICAKFRPAFRFFFVEHFADARDWLDRRGAYTRSVAANAMVGHVLGIGDRHAQNILVDTRSGEQVHIDFGVAFDQGKALTAPETVPFRLTRDVVDGMGCHGTHGAFTLAAEATMKTLRRHAGEIVTILDVLIHDPLYRWMVSPKDARHRQRHDDADDGDDASRPGGGESNAGDANDDAERALFKVKQKLQGYEDAGHDVLSVEGQVKNLVADATDPENLCVLFPGWAPWL
;
A
#
# COMPACT_ATOMS: atom_id res chain seq x y z
N MET A 1 22.90 -20.23 43.48
CA MET A 1 21.46 -19.86 43.44
C MET A 1 21.39 -18.42 42.95
N GLY A 2 20.84 -18.04 41.81
CA GLY A 2 20.28 -18.79 40.68
C GLY A 2 20.55 -17.95 39.42
N ALA A 3 20.80 -18.63 38.30
CA ALA A 3 20.94 -18.00 36.99
C ALA A 3 19.61 -17.37 36.59
N ALA A 4 19.62 -16.11 36.14
CA ALA A 4 18.49 -15.47 35.51
C ALA A 4 18.26 -16.15 34.14
N SER A 5 17.35 -17.12 34.11
CA SER A 5 16.97 -17.88 32.92
C SER A 5 15.75 -17.27 32.25
N GLY A 6 15.89 -16.88 30.98
CA GLY A 6 14.86 -17.06 29.94
C GLY A 6 13.77 -15.97 29.78
N PHE A 7 13.85 -15.24 28.66
CA PHE A 7 12.79 -14.48 27.98
C PHE A 7 11.83 -13.64 28.83
N ASP A 8 12.08 -12.33 28.91
CA ASP A 8 11.15 -11.30 29.44
C ASP A 8 10.02 -10.96 28.42
N ALA A 9 9.48 -11.98 27.77
CA ALA A 9 8.39 -11.83 26.81
C ALA A 9 7.05 -12.18 27.49
N PRO A 10 5.99 -11.35 27.34
CA PRO A 10 4.70 -11.65 27.94
C PRO A 10 4.15 -12.96 27.39
N LEU A 11 3.81 -13.89 28.28
CA LEU A 11 3.20 -15.17 27.94
C LEU A 11 1.71 -15.00 27.60
N VAL A 12 1.17 -15.90 26.79
CA VAL A 12 -0.29 -15.97 26.55
C VAL A 12 -0.96 -16.61 27.76
N SER A 13 -1.89 -15.89 28.40
CA SER A 13 -2.69 -16.38 29.52
C SER A 13 -3.98 -17.08 29.07
N GLY A 14 -4.48 -16.73 27.88
CA GLY A 14 -5.65 -17.36 27.28
C GLY A 14 -6.11 -16.66 26.01
N PHE A 15 -7.32 -17.00 25.55
CA PHE A 15 -7.96 -16.41 24.38
C PHE A 15 -9.36 -15.93 24.74
N ALA A 16 -9.82 -14.86 24.07
CA ALA A 16 -11.21 -14.43 24.18
C ALA A 16 -12.15 -15.56 23.69
N PRO A 17 -13.35 -15.69 24.30
CA PRO A 17 -14.28 -16.79 23.98
C PRO A 17 -14.92 -16.65 22.60
N ASN A 18 -14.93 -15.43 22.04
CA ASN A 18 -15.56 -15.12 20.76
C ASN A 18 -14.48 -14.75 19.74
N LEU A 19 -14.71 -15.19 18.50
CA LEU A 19 -13.91 -14.85 17.34
C LEU A 19 -14.71 -13.92 16.42
N ALA A 20 -14.09 -12.86 15.92
CA ALA A 20 -14.69 -12.00 14.92
C ALA A 20 -14.24 -12.42 13.50
N LEU A 21 -15.08 -12.14 12.51
CA LEU A 21 -14.74 -12.27 11.09
C LEU A 21 -14.60 -10.87 10.51
N THR A 22 -13.70 -10.69 9.55
CA THR A 22 -13.64 -9.43 8.81
C THR A 22 -14.90 -9.25 7.95
N ASP A 23 -15.40 -8.03 7.88
CA ASP A 23 -16.57 -7.68 7.06
C ASP A 23 -16.28 -7.79 5.55
N THR A 24 -15.00 -7.78 5.17
CA THR A 24 -14.51 -7.80 3.79
C THR A 24 -13.38 -8.82 3.60
N GLY A 25 -13.26 -9.37 2.39
CA GLY A 25 -12.15 -10.25 1.97
C GLY A 25 -12.59 -11.64 1.53
N ILE A 26 -11.98 -12.15 0.45
CA ILE A 26 -12.36 -13.40 -0.26
C ILE A 26 -12.38 -14.61 0.68
N HIS A 27 -11.40 -14.73 1.57
CA HIS A 27 -11.25 -15.88 2.47
C HIS A 27 -11.76 -15.63 3.89
N ARG A 28 -12.41 -14.47 4.12
CA ARG A 28 -12.92 -14.00 5.43
C ARG A 28 -11.95 -14.33 6.58
N PRO A 29 -10.83 -13.60 6.67
CA PRO A 29 -9.88 -13.73 7.77
C PRO A 29 -10.55 -13.68 9.15
N LYS A 30 -9.93 -14.41 10.10
CA LYS A 30 -10.45 -14.61 11.46
C LYS A 30 -9.68 -13.68 12.40
N ILE A 31 -10.39 -12.89 13.19
CA ILE A 31 -9.78 -12.01 14.19
C ILE A 31 -9.85 -12.72 15.55
N VAL A 32 -8.69 -13.16 16.01
CA VAL A 32 -8.50 -13.79 17.31
C VAL A 32 -8.01 -12.73 18.30
N GLU A 33 -8.45 -12.80 19.55
CA GLU A 33 -7.94 -11.92 20.61
C GLU A 33 -7.25 -12.73 21.70
N CYS A 34 -5.94 -12.56 21.81
CA CYS A 34 -5.07 -13.19 22.79
C CYS A 34 -5.04 -12.36 24.06
N LEU A 35 -5.15 -13.01 25.21
CA LEU A 35 -5.00 -12.40 26.52
C LEU A 35 -3.55 -12.63 26.97
N GLY A 36 -2.81 -11.56 27.21
CA GLY A 36 -1.46 -11.62 27.77
C GLY A 36 -1.49 -11.86 29.28
N ALA A 37 -0.43 -12.47 29.80
CA ALA A 37 -0.20 -12.56 31.26
C ALA A 37 0.07 -11.18 31.88
N ASP A 38 0.39 -10.18 31.06
CA ASP A 38 0.51 -8.76 31.42
C ASP A 38 -0.85 -8.03 31.53
N GLY A 39 -1.96 -8.74 31.30
CA GLY A 39 -3.32 -8.20 31.34
C GLY A 39 -3.72 -7.41 30.08
N ARG A 40 -2.87 -7.36 29.04
CA ARG A 40 -3.19 -6.72 27.77
C ARG A 40 -3.90 -7.69 26.83
N ARG A 41 -4.66 -7.13 25.89
CA ARG A 41 -5.38 -7.88 24.86
C ARG A 41 -4.70 -7.59 23.52
N HIS A 42 -4.34 -8.65 22.81
CA HIS A 42 -3.63 -8.57 21.54
C HIS A 42 -4.49 -9.19 20.45
N LYS A 43 -4.96 -8.37 19.52
CA LYS A 43 -5.69 -8.85 18.35
C LYS A 43 -4.72 -9.43 17.32
N GLN A 44 -5.14 -10.50 16.68
CA GLN A 44 -4.38 -11.20 15.65
C GLN A 44 -5.31 -11.53 14.50
N LEU A 45 -4.81 -11.36 13.27
CA LEU A 45 -5.51 -11.74 12.06
C LEU A 45 -4.99 -13.07 11.57
N VAL A 46 -5.83 -14.09 11.56
CA VAL A 46 -5.52 -15.41 11.01
C VAL A 46 -6.01 -15.47 9.57
N LYS A 47 -5.06 -15.48 8.63
CA LYS A 47 -5.30 -15.68 7.21
C LYS A 47 -5.12 -17.17 6.88
N GLY A 48 -6.05 -17.72 6.11
CA GLY A 48 -6.02 -19.12 5.68
C GLY A 48 -6.44 -19.21 4.22
N ARG A 49 -5.83 -20.14 3.51
CA ARG A 49 -5.82 -20.24 2.03
C ARG A 49 -5.08 -19.10 1.33
N ASP A 50 -4.22 -18.39 2.07
CA ASP A 50 -3.39 -17.30 1.57
C ASP A 50 -1.93 -17.56 1.96
N ASP A 51 -1.00 -17.26 1.06
CA ASP A 51 0.43 -17.30 1.34
C ASP A 51 0.90 -15.94 1.85
N VAL A 52 1.25 -15.88 3.13
CA VAL A 52 1.68 -14.63 3.81
C VAL A 52 3.19 -14.44 3.82
N ARG A 53 3.97 -15.33 3.19
CA ARG A 53 5.44 -15.26 3.20
C ARG A 53 5.94 -14.04 2.44
N GLN A 54 5.26 -13.69 1.36
CA GLN A 54 5.54 -12.47 0.61
C GLN A 54 5.42 -11.24 1.50
N ASP A 55 4.31 -11.11 2.24
CA ASP A 55 4.12 -10.02 3.20
C ASP A 55 5.19 -10.03 4.30
N ALA A 56 5.52 -11.21 4.85
CA ALA A 56 6.51 -11.33 5.92
C ALA A 56 7.90 -10.84 5.49
N VAL A 57 8.30 -11.11 4.25
CA VAL A 57 9.60 -10.63 3.76
C VAL A 57 9.57 -9.15 3.42
N MET A 58 8.46 -8.62 2.91
CA MET A 58 8.30 -7.17 2.73
C MET A 58 8.45 -6.43 4.07
N GLU A 59 7.84 -6.95 5.14
CA GLU A 59 8.00 -6.41 6.49
C GLU A 59 9.46 -6.47 6.97
N GLN A 60 10.21 -7.55 6.70
CA GLN A 60 11.64 -7.63 7.01
C GLN A 60 12.46 -6.56 6.27
N VAL A 61 12.15 -6.32 5.00
CA VAL A 61 12.80 -5.24 4.23
C VAL A 61 12.47 -3.89 4.86
N PHE A 62 11.22 -3.66 5.28
CA PHE A 62 10.82 -2.41 5.95
C PHE A 62 11.54 -2.22 7.29
N GLU A 63 11.69 -3.28 8.08
CA GLU A 63 12.48 -3.25 9.32
C GLU A 63 13.95 -2.91 9.06
N ALA A 64 14.56 -3.52 8.05
CA ALA A 64 15.92 -3.20 7.65
C ALA A 64 16.04 -1.74 7.18
N VAL A 65 15.11 -1.26 6.34
CA VAL A 65 15.09 0.13 5.90
C VAL A 65 14.92 1.08 7.08
N ASN A 66 14.08 0.77 8.06
CA ASN A 66 13.95 1.57 9.28
C ASN A 66 15.28 1.65 10.05
N ALA A 67 15.97 0.53 10.23
CA ALA A 67 17.27 0.51 10.89
C ALA A 67 18.32 1.35 10.12
N LEU A 68 18.28 1.31 8.79
CA LEU A 68 19.15 2.13 7.92
C LEU A 68 18.80 3.61 8.03
N LEU A 69 17.51 3.96 8.00
CA LEU A 69 17.03 5.32 8.18
C LEU A 69 17.39 5.88 9.56
N ASP A 70 17.36 5.07 10.62
CA ASP A 70 17.78 5.48 11.95
C ASP A 70 19.31 5.69 12.02
N ARG A 71 20.09 4.81 11.38
CA ARG A 71 21.55 4.91 11.29
C ARG A 71 22.00 6.16 10.54
N ASP A 72 21.35 6.47 9.43
CA ASP A 72 21.59 7.69 8.63
C ASP A 72 20.89 8.93 9.23
N GLY A 73 19.86 8.71 10.03
CA GLY A 73 18.88 9.69 10.52
C GLY A 73 19.42 10.71 11.52
N ALA A 74 20.65 10.55 12.02
CA ALA A 74 21.33 11.60 12.77
C ALA A 74 21.62 12.87 11.94
N ARG A 75 21.43 12.83 10.60
CA ARG A 75 21.72 13.94 9.66
C ARG A 75 20.51 14.47 8.87
N LEU A 76 19.30 13.93 9.05
CA LEU A 76 18.15 14.29 8.22
C LEU A 76 17.32 15.41 8.87
N VAL A 77 17.27 16.56 8.19
CA VAL A 77 16.70 17.84 8.65
C VAL A 77 15.17 17.80 8.89
N ALA A 78 14.47 16.72 8.49
CA ALA A 78 13.01 16.64 8.48
C ALA A 78 12.36 15.92 9.69
N GLY A 79 13.15 15.40 10.65
CA GLY A 79 12.67 14.46 11.67
C GLY A 79 12.75 13.00 11.19
N ARG A 80 12.59 12.03 12.11
CA ARG A 80 12.75 10.60 11.79
C ARG A 80 11.66 10.15 10.81
N ALA A 81 12.04 9.87 9.57
CA ALA A 81 11.20 9.13 8.63
C ALA A 81 11.27 7.64 9.00
N ARG A 82 10.11 7.01 9.17
CA ARG A 82 9.98 5.60 9.54
C ARG A 82 8.77 5.02 8.84
N ILE A 83 8.87 3.74 8.49
CA ILE A 83 7.76 2.91 8.02
C ILE A 83 7.21 2.16 9.23
N ARG A 84 5.90 2.26 9.48
CA ARG A 84 5.28 1.48 10.54
C ARG A 84 5.13 0.04 10.10
N THR A 85 5.78 -0.87 10.81
CA THR A 85 5.81 -2.31 10.56
C THR A 85 4.89 -3.06 11.52
N TYR A 86 4.59 -4.31 11.20
CA TYR A 86 3.80 -5.22 12.04
C TYR A 86 4.26 -6.67 11.87
N ALA A 87 4.06 -7.49 12.90
CA ALA A 87 4.58 -8.86 12.89
C ALA A 87 3.74 -9.79 12.01
N ILE A 88 4.41 -10.61 11.19
CA ILE A 88 3.79 -11.65 10.39
C ILE A 88 4.50 -12.97 10.65
N VAL A 89 3.73 -14.00 11.00
CA VAL A 89 4.22 -15.35 11.26
C VAL A 89 3.58 -16.32 10.27
N PRO A 90 4.29 -16.71 9.20
CA PRO A 90 3.86 -17.79 8.32
C PRO A 90 3.82 -19.11 9.10
N LEU A 91 2.69 -19.82 9.05
CA LEU A 91 2.52 -21.12 9.73
C LEU A 91 2.60 -22.29 8.75
N SER A 92 2.12 -22.10 7.52
CA SER A 92 2.19 -23.07 6.43
C SER A 92 2.16 -22.34 5.09
N PRO A 93 2.38 -23.02 3.95
CA PRO A 93 2.31 -22.38 2.62
C PRO A 93 0.97 -21.71 2.27
N GLN A 94 -0.08 -21.97 3.05
CA GLN A 94 -1.42 -21.42 2.82
C GLN A 94 -2.04 -20.84 4.09
N ALA A 95 -1.25 -20.59 5.14
CA ALA A 95 -1.78 -20.00 6.36
C ALA A 95 -0.71 -19.23 7.14
N GLY A 96 -1.14 -18.18 7.81
CA GLY A 96 -0.31 -17.44 8.74
C GLY A 96 -1.10 -16.52 9.65
N VAL A 97 -0.38 -15.95 10.59
CA VAL A 97 -0.92 -15.04 11.61
C VAL A 97 -0.24 -13.69 11.43
N LEU A 98 -1.05 -12.64 11.37
CA LEU A 98 -0.59 -11.27 11.28
C LEU A 98 -0.99 -10.55 12.56
N GLU A 99 -0.13 -9.66 13.02
CA GLU A 99 -0.45 -8.69 14.05
C GLU A 99 -1.60 -7.79 13.57
N TRP A 100 -2.58 -7.58 14.44
CA TRP A 100 -3.58 -6.56 14.19
C TRP A 100 -3.02 -5.20 14.59
N VAL A 101 -2.89 -4.29 13.63
CA VAL A 101 -2.40 -2.94 13.91
C VAL A 101 -3.49 -2.15 14.61
N ASP A 102 -3.36 -1.97 15.92
CA ASP A 102 -4.35 -1.25 16.70
C ASP A 102 -4.39 0.25 16.37
N HIS A 103 -5.55 0.85 16.65
CA HIS A 103 -5.84 2.27 16.45
C HIS A 103 -5.74 2.76 15.01
N THR A 104 -5.71 1.87 14.02
CA THR A 104 -5.74 2.26 12.61
C THR A 104 -7.13 2.21 12.02
N ILE A 105 -7.38 3.09 11.06
CA ILE A 105 -8.57 3.05 10.20
C ILE A 105 -8.14 2.96 8.73
N PRO A 106 -8.79 2.14 7.89
CA PRO A 106 -8.56 2.17 6.45
C PRO A 106 -8.86 3.55 5.88
N PHE A 107 -7.98 4.06 5.02
CA PHE A 107 -8.09 5.38 4.41
C PHE A 107 -9.43 5.57 3.69
N GLY A 108 -9.86 4.56 2.92
CA GLY A 108 -11.15 4.54 2.25
C GLY A 108 -12.34 4.49 3.22
N ALA A 109 -12.21 3.83 4.37
CA ALA A 109 -13.28 3.76 5.37
C ALA A 109 -13.53 5.10 6.06
N TYR A 110 -12.50 5.94 6.22
CA TYR A 110 -12.67 7.31 6.73
C TYR A 110 -13.30 8.24 5.68
N LEU A 111 -12.88 8.10 4.41
CA LEU A 111 -13.26 9.02 3.34
C LEU A 111 -14.65 8.76 2.76
N THR A 112 -15.05 7.49 2.66
CA THR A 112 -16.26 7.06 1.95
C THR A 112 -17.37 6.63 2.88
N ASP A 113 -18.62 6.81 2.45
CA ASP A 113 -19.78 6.32 3.18
C ASP A 113 -19.78 4.78 3.21
N ARG A 114 -19.89 4.20 4.41
CA ARG A 114 -20.09 2.77 4.60
C ARG A 114 -21.43 2.49 5.25
N SER A 115 -22.08 1.43 4.76
CA SER A 115 -23.27 0.89 5.41
C SER A 115 -22.93 0.51 6.86
N GLY A 116 -23.63 1.12 7.83
CA GLY A 116 -23.48 0.81 9.26
C GLY A 116 -22.39 1.55 10.04
N SER A 117 -21.52 2.35 9.40
CA SER A 117 -20.43 3.10 10.09
C SER A 117 -20.54 4.62 10.01
N GLY A 118 -21.66 5.13 9.49
CA GLY A 118 -21.93 6.57 9.37
C GLY A 118 -21.43 7.16 8.05
N ALA A 119 -21.60 8.48 7.91
CA ALA A 119 -21.16 9.21 6.73
C ALA A 119 -19.63 9.44 6.74
N GLY A 120 -18.98 9.14 5.62
CA GLY A 120 -17.57 9.40 5.39
C GLY A 120 -17.25 10.90 5.29
N ALA A 121 -15.97 11.24 5.37
CA ALA A 121 -15.53 12.63 5.40
C ALA A 121 -16.01 13.44 4.18
N HIS A 122 -16.04 12.84 2.99
CA HIS A 122 -16.53 13.53 1.79
C HIS A 122 -18.00 13.95 1.91
N SER A 123 -18.88 13.06 2.35
CA SER A 123 -20.30 13.37 2.53
C SER A 123 -20.55 14.32 3.71
N ARG A 124 -19.72 14.27 4.76
CA ARG A 124 -19.82 15.17 5.93
C ARG A 124 -19.41 16.61 5.61
N TYR A 125 -18.29 16.81 4.92
CA TYR A 125 -17.74 18.14 4.66
C TYR A 125 -18.14 18.73 3.32
N HIS A 126 -18.50 17.87 2.36
CA HIS A 126 -18.83 18.25 0.99
C HIS A 126 -20.14 17.56 0.52
N PRO A 127 -21.29 17.79 1.20
CA PRO A 127 -22.55 17.11 0.89
C PRO A 127 -23.13 17.42 -0.49
N SER A 128 -22.65 18.48 -1.15
CA SER A 128 -23.06 18.87 -2.51
C SER A 128 -22.23 18.23 -3.62
N ASP A 129 -21.12 17.57 -3.27
CA ASP A 129 -20.19 16.97 -4.22
C ASP A 129 -20.71 15.59 -4.67
N LEU A 130 -20.09 15.03 -5.70
CA LEU A 130 -20.42 13.67 -6.15
C LEU A 130 -20.09 12.66 -5.06
N SER A 131 -20.92 11.63 -4.91
CA SER A 131 -20.61 10.51 -4.03
C SER A 131 -19.51 9.62 -4.63
N HIS A 132 -18.82 8.87 -3.76
CA HIS A 132 -17.81 7.90 -4.18
C HIS A 132 -18.35 6.88 -5.20
N GLN A 133 -19.60 6.42 -5.03
CA GLN A 133 -20.26 5.48 -5.93
C GLN A 133 -20.55 6.11 -7.31
N GLU A 134 -20.98 7.37 -7.35
CA GLU A 134 -21.20 8.09 -8.61
C GLU A 134 -19.90 8.34 -9.37
N CYS A 135 -18.81 8.71 -8.67
CA CYS A 135 -17.49 8.86 -9.26
C CYS A 135 -17.02 7.53 -9.89
N ARG A 136 -17.19 6.42 -9.17
CA ARG A 136 -16.89 5.07 -9.65
C ARG A 136 -17.69 4.74 -10.90
N ALA A 137 -19.00 4.93 -10.87
CA ALA A 137 -19.88 4.67 -12.01
C ALA A 137 -19.49 5.51 -13.24
N LYS A 138 -19.17 6.80 -13.05
CA LYS A 138 -18.70 7.68 -14.13
C LYS A 138 -17.43 7.17 -14.79
N LEU A 139 -16.43 6.77 -14.02
CA LEU A 139 -15.17 6.27 -14.57
C LEU A 139 -15.33 4.89 -15.23
N THR A 140 -16.13 3.99 -14.65
CA THR A 140 -16.45 2.69 -15.24
C THR A 140 -17.21 2.83 -16.57
N ASN A 141 -18.14 3.78 -16.64
CA ASN A 141 -18.93 4.04 -17.86
C ASN A 141 -18.09 4.67 -18.98
N ALA A 142 -16.94 5.27 -18.66
CA ALA A 142 -15.92 5.67 -19.63
C ALA A 142 -15.12 4.45 -20.15
N LYS A 143 -15.85 3.44 -20.67
CA LYS A 143 -15.33 2.11 -21.08
C LYS A 143 -14.09 2.19 -21.95
N ASP A 144 -13.24 1.16 -21.86
CA ASP A 144 -12.16 0.97 -22.82
C ASP A 144 -12.70 0.57 -24.20
N GLY A 145 -12.21 1.24 -25.24
CA GLY A 145 -12.49 0.84 -26.61
C GLY A 145 -11.65 -0.39 -26.96
N LYS A 146 -12.28 -1.57 -27.11
CA LYS A 146 -11.60 -2.73 -27.71
C LYS A 146 -11.46 -2.52 -29.22
N GLY A 147 -10.24 -2.54 -29.77
CA GLY A 147 -9.99 -2.40 -31.20
C GLY A 147 -8.70 -1.65 -31.55
N SER A 148 -8.65 -1.07 -32.76
CA SER A 148 -7.48 -0.37 -33.32
C SER A 148 -6.92 0.74 -32.43
N ALA A 149 -5.64 1.09 -32.60
CA ALA A 149 -4.92 2.11 -31.82
C ALA A 149 -5.68 3.45 -31.70
N LYS A 150 -6.35 3.89 -32.78
CA LYS A 150 -7.17 5.11 -32.79
C LYS A 150 -8.35 5.07 -31.79
N LYS A 151 -8.94 3.89 -31.56
CA LYS A 151 -10.03 3.70 -30.58
C LYS A 151 -9.52 3.69 -29.14
N ALA A 152 -8.29 3.23 -28.91
CA ALA A 152 -7.65 3.26 -27.60
C ALA A 152 -7.36 4.71 -27.16
N ASP A 153 -6.82 5.55 -28.06
CA ASP A 153 -6.59 6.97 -27.79
C ASP A 153 -7.89 7.73 -27.49
N GLU A 154 -8.95 7.45 -28.25
CA GLU A 154 -10.26 8.05 -28.01
C GLU A 154 -10.85 7.65 -26.64
N ALA A 155 -10.68 6.38 -26.25
CA ALA A 155 -11.09 5.89 -24.95
C ALA A 155 -10.30 6.56 -23.82
N ARG A 156 -8.98 6.71 -23.97
CA ARG A 156 -8.13 7.43 -23.00
C ARG A 156 -8.60 8.88 -22.82
N ARG A 157 -8.86 9.60 -23.92
CA ARG A 157 -9.40 10.97 -23.86
C ARG A 157 -10.76 11.04 -23.17
N ARG A 158 -11.63 10.04 -23.35
CA ARG A 158 -12.92 9.97 -22.65
C ARG A 158 -12.74 9.73 -21.15
N LYS A 159 -11.85 8.81 -20.76
CA LYS A 159 -11.49 8.58 -19.35
C LYS A 159 -10.91 9.83 -18.71
N ARG A 160 -9.99 10.51 -19.39
CA ARG A 160 -9.42 11.78 -18.95
C ARG A 160 -10.50 12.83 -18.68
N ARG A 161 -11.41 13.06 -19.63
CA ARG A 161 -12.54 14.00 -19.44
C ARG A 161 -13.45 13.61 -18.28
N ALA A 162 -13.75 12.32 -18.12
CA ALA A 162 -14.56 11.85 -17.00
C ALA A 162 -13.85 12.08 -15.66
N PHE A 163 -12.53 11.82 -15.60
CA PHE A 163 -11.71 12.06 -14.42
C PHE A 163 -11.62 13.55 -14.08
N ASP A 164 -11.47 14.43 -15.07
CA ASP A 164 -11.46 15.89 -14.86
C ASP A 164 -12.82 16.38 -14.32
N ASP A 165 -13.95 15.90 -14.86
CA ASP A 165 -15.30 16.23 -14.34
C ASP A 165 -15.52 15.72 -12.91
N ILE A 166 -15.01 14.52 -12.61
CA ILE A 166 -15.01 13.99 -11.24
C ILE A 166 -14.20 14.91 -10.33
N CYS A 167 -12.95 15.24 -10.70
CA CYS A 167 -12.07 16.05 -9.86
C CYS A 167 -12.63 17.46 -9.61
N ALA A 168 -13.33 18.03 -10.58
CA ALA A 168 -13.99 19.33 -10.45
C ALA A 168 -15.17 19.31 -9.47
N LYS A 169 -15.83 18.16 -9.28
CA LYS A 169 -17.03 17.98 -8.45
C LYS A 169 -16.81 17.07 -7.24
N PHE A 170 -15.56 16.81 -6.90
CA PHE A 170 -15.15 15.97 -5.79
C PHE A 170 -13.92 16.62 -5.15
N ARG A 171 -14.13 17.39 -4.08
CA ARG A 171 -13.06 18.10 -3.37
C ARG A 171 -12.41 17.20 -2.32
N PRO A 172 -11.08 17.30 -2.11
CA PRO A 172 -10.42 16.50 -1.10
C PRO A 172 -10.85 16.92 0.31
N ALA A 173 -11.00 15.92 1.18
CA ALA A 173 -11.51 16.04 2.54
C ALA A 173 -10.59 15.38 3.60
N PHE A 174 -9.47 14.77 3.21
CA PHE A 174 -8.63 14.03 4.15
C PHE A 174 -7.96 14.91 5.21
N ARG A 175 -7.71 16.19 4.96
CA ARG A 175 -7.18 17.13 5.98
C ARG A 175 -8.00 17.17 7.27
N PHE A 176 -9.31 16.91 7.18
CA PHE A 176 -10.20 16.91 8.33
C PHE A 176 -9.93 15.75 9.30
N PHE A 177 -9.26 14.68 8.84
CA PHE A 177 -8.85 13.57 9.70
C PHE A 177 -8.03 14.07 10.89
N PHE A 178 -7.05 14.94 10.62
CA PHE A 178 -6.18 15.47 11.66
C PHE A 178 -6.92 16.43 12.60
N VAL A 179 -7.86 17.21 12.08
CA VAL A 179 -8.64 18.18 12.88
C VAL A 179 -9.61 17.46 13.83
N GLU A 180 -10.18 16.34 13.39
CA GLU A 180 -11.11 15.54 14.20
C GLU A 180 -10.40 14.75 15.32
N HIS A 181 -9.22 14.21 15.03
CA HIS A 181 -8.52 13.31 15.95
C HIS A 181 -7.54 14.03 16.88
N PHE A 182 -7.04 15.21 16.49
CA PHE A 182 -6.03 15.96 17.24
C PHE A 182 -6.49 17.39 17.50
N ALA A 183 -7.14 17.60 18.64
CA ALA A 183 -7.67 18.91 19.03
C ALA A 183 -6.59 19.91 19.47
N ASP A 184 -5.49 19.42 20.05
CA ASP A 184 -4.35 20.25 20.43
C ASP A 184 -3.52 20.63 19.19
N ALA A 185 -3.18 21.92 19.05
CA ALA A 185 -2.51 22.44 17.86
C ALA A 185 -1.08 21.90 17.68
N ARG A 186 -0.38 21.61 18.78
CA ARG A 186 0.96 21.03 18.73
C ARG A 186 0.89 19.57 18.32
N ASP A 187 0.00 18.80 18.95
CA ASP A 187 -0.23 17.41 18.55
C ASP A 187 -0.66 17.34 17.09
N TRP A 188 -1.62 18.16 16.66
CA TRP A 188 -2.04 18.23 15.26
C TRP A 188 -0.86 18.45 14.29
N LEU A 189 0.03 19.39 14.60
CA LEU A 189 1.19 19.68 13.77
C LEU A 189 2.19 18.51 13.74
N ASP A 190 2.47 17.92 14.90
CA ASP A 190 3.40 16.81 15.05
C ASP A 190 2.90 15.56 14.33
N ARG A 191 1.60 15.23 14.46
CA ARG A 191 0.94 14.07 13.84
C ARG A 191 0.81 14.23 12.33
N ARG A 192 0.48 15.43 11.85
CA ARG A 192 0.50 15.73 10.41
C ARG A 192 1.92 15.63 9.84
N GLY A 193 2.93 16.09 10.57
CA GLY A 193 4.33 15.91 10.17
C GLY A 193 4.73 14.44 10.10
N ALA A 194 4.29 13.62 11.06
CA ALA A 194 4.50 12.17 11.05
C ALA A 194 3.81 11.50 9.86
N TYR A 195 2.57 11.88 9.56
CA TYR A 195 1.87 11.46 8.35
C TYR A 195 2.70 11.74 7.10
N THR A 196 3.09 13.00 6.87
CA THR A 196 3.83 13.40 5.67
C THR A 196 5.14 12.61 5.51
N ARG A 197 5.89 12.40 6.59
CA ARG A 197 7.13 11.61 6.57
C ARG A 197 6.88 10.13 6.28
N SER A 198 5.87 9.53 6.92
CA SER A 198 5.52 8.12 6.71
C SER A 198 5.05 7.86 5.27
N VAL A 199 4.26 8.77 4.70
CA VAL A 199 3.83 8.69 3.29
C VAL A 199 5.03 8.79 2.36
N ALA A 200 5.97 9.71 2.61
CA ALA A 200 7.19 9.84 1.81
C ALA A 200 8.06 8.56 1.88
N ALA A 201 8.25 8.00 3.08
CA ALA A 201 9.03 6.78 3.25
C ALA A 201 8.38 5.59 2.54
N ASN A 202 7.08 5.37 2.75
CA ASN A 202 6.31 4.32 2.07
C ASN A 202 6.32 4.50 0.55
N ALA A 203 6.22 5.73 0.03
CA ALA A 203 6.24 5.99 -1.41
C ALA A 203 7.58 5.59 -2.05
N MET A 204 8.70 5.97 -1.43
CA MET A 204 10.03 5.66 -1.98
C MET A 204 10.36 4.17 -1.89
N VAL A 205 10.08 3.54 -0.76
CA VAL A 205 10.31 2.10 -0.61
C VAL A 205 9.35 1.29 -1.48
N GLY A 206 8.08 1.69 -1.53
CA GLY A 206 7.06 1.09 -2.39
C GLY A 206 7.43 1.14 -3.88
N HIS A 207 7.96 2.27 -4.35
CA HIS A 207 8.47 2.38 -5.72
C HIS A 207 9.62 1.41 -6.00
N VAL A 208 10.65 1.42 -5.12
CA VAL A 208 11.84 0.58 -5.28
C VAL A 208 11.46 -0.90 -5.31
N LEU A 209 10.59 -1.34 -4.41
CA LEU A 209 10.12 -2.72 -4.34
C LEU A 209 9.01 -3.04 -5.35
N GLY A 210 8.46 -2.03 -6.04
CA GLY A 210 7.37 -2.20 -7.00
C GLY A 210 6.09 -2.75 -6.37
N ILE A 211 5.74 -2.27 -5.17
CA ILE A 211 4.52 -2.67 -4.44
C ILE A 211 3.29 -2.09 -5.16
N GLY A 212 2.41 -2.98 -5.63
CA GLY A 212 1.15 -2.64 -6.30
C GLY A 212 -0.07 -2.87 -5.41
N ASP A 213 -1.25 -2.84 -6.00
CA ASP A 213 -2.56 -3.03 -5.36
C ASP A 213 -2.78 -2.09 -4.17
N ARG A 214 -2.30 -0.83 -4.30
CA ARG A 214 -2.38 0.21 -3.25
C ARG A 214 -3.70 0.98 -3.28
N HIS A 215 -4.83 0.26 -3.30
CA HIS A 215 -6.15 0.86 -3.19
C HIS A 215 -6.42 1.38 -1.77
N ALA A 216 -7.47 2.19 -1.61
CA ALA A 216 -7.77 2.91 -0.37
C ALA A 216 -8.05 2.03 0.87
N GLN A 217 -8.22 0.72 0.72
CA GLN A 217 -8.44 -0.19 1.87
C GLN A 217 -7.15 -0.86 2.35
N ASN A 218 -6.10 -0.92 1.51
CA ASN A 218 -4.79 -1.46 1.87
C ASN A 218 -3.85 -0.40 2.49
N ILE A 219 -4.33 0.83 2.59
CA ILE A 219 -3.64 1.93 3.24
C ILE A 219 -4.44 2.30 4.48
N LEU A 220 -3.83 2.11 5.64
CA LEU A 220 -4.39 2.47 6.92
C LEU A 220 -3.73 3.75 7.45
N VAL A 221 -4.43 4.43 8.34
CA VAL A 221 -3.89 5.61 9.05
C VAL A 221 -4.11 5.41 10.53
N ASP A 222 -3.06 5.61 11.32
CA ASP A 222 -3.11 5.51 12.77
C ASP A 222 -3.76 6.76 13.37
N THR A 223 -4.85 6.57 14.11
CA THR A 223 -5.60 7.62 14.81
C THR A 223 -4.84 8.22 16.00
N ARG A 224 -3.76 7.59 16.47
CA ARG A 224 -2.93 8.10 17.58
C ARG A 224 -1.65 8.76 17.11
N SER A 225 -0.93 8.15 16.16
CA SER A 225 0.35 8.66 15.68
C SER A 225 0.24 9.53 14.42
N GLY A 226 -0.83 9.39 13.65
CA GLY A 226 -0.99 10.00 12.33
C GLY A 226 -0.21 9.27 11.22
N GLU A 227 0.56 8.23 11.54
CA GLU A 227 1.39 7.52 10.56
C GLU A 227 0.55 6.68 9.60
N GLN A 228 1.00 6.62 8.34
CA GLN A 228 0.44 5.74 7.32
C GLN A 228 1.03 4.33 7.47
N VAL A 229 0.16 3.33 7.43
CA VAL A 229 0.52 1.90 7.47
C VAL A 229 0.01 1.23 6.21
N HIS A 230 0.87 0.51 5.50
CA HIS A 230 0.47 -0.30 4.35
C HIS A 230 0.25 -1.73 4.81
N ILE A 231 -0.77 -2.39 4.29
CA ILE A 231 -1.05 -3.80 4.56
C ILE A 231 -1.23 -4.56 3.25
N ASP A 232 -1.15 -5.89 3.30
CA ASP A 232 -1.43 -6.81 2.19
C ASP A 232 -0.53 -6.57 0.98
N PHE A 233 0.69 -7.12 0.97
CA PHE A 233 1.69 -6.91 -0.07
C PHE A 233 1.66 -7.97 -1.17
N GLY A 234 0.49 -8.58 -1.42
CA GLY A 234 0.32 -9.69 -2.36
C GLY A 234 0.62 -9.37 -3.84
N VAL A 235 0.87 -8.09 -4.18
CA VAL A 235 1.36 -7.63 -5.49
C VAL A 235 2.62 -6.81 -5.26
N ALA A 236 3.77 -7.34 -5.65
CA ALA A 236 5.06 -6.67 -5.50
C ALA A 236 5.94 -6.86 -6.74
N PHE A 237 7.12 -6.24 -6.76
CA PHE A 237 8.09 -6.35 -7.86
C PHE A 237 7.51 -6.00 -9.24
N ASP A 238 6.73 -4.93 -9.30
CA ASP A 238 6.06 -4.41 -10.50
C ASP A 238 5.01 -5.35 -11.12
N GLN A 239 4.56 -6.37 -10.40
CA GLN A 239 3.47 -7.25 -10.83
C GLN A 239 2.16 -6.48 -11.09
N GLY A 240 1.97 -5.31 -10.47
CA GLY A 240 0.82 -4.42 -10.72
C GLY A 240 0.70 -3.95 -12.17
N LYS A 241 1.82 -3.90 -12.91
CA LYS A 241 1.84 -3.56 -14.34
C LYS A 241 1.28 -4.68 -15.23
N ALA A 242 1.23 -5.91 -14.70
CA ALA A 242 0.72 -7.09 -15.41
C ALA A 242 -0.77 -7.38 -15.13
N LEU A 243 -1.45 -6.54 -14.35
CA LEU A 243 -2.89 -6.65 -14.09
C LEU A 243 -3.72 -6.33 -15.36
N THR A 244 -5.00 -6.70 -15.37
CA THR A 244 -5.88 -6.50 -16.54
C THR A 244 -6.04 -5.01 -16.87
N ALA A 245 -6.22 -4.19 -15.84
CA ALA A 245 -5.94 -2.77 -15.89
C ALA A 245 -4.61 -2.50 -15.16
N PRO A 246 -3.51 -2.20 -15.89
CA PRO A 246 -2.20 -1.96 -15.29
C PRO A 246 -2.21 -0.77 -14.33
N GLU A 247 -1.46 -0.88 -13.24
CA GLU A 247 -1.13 0.27 -12.40
C GLU A 247 -0.04 1.10 -13.09
N THR A 248 -0.43 2.32 -13.49
CA THR A 248 0.38 3.26 -14.27
C THR A 248 1.10 4.29 -13.41
N VAL A 249 0.89 4.28 -12.09
CA VAL A 249 1.52 5.18 -11.13
C VAL A 249 2.54 4.43 -10.27
N PRO A 250 3.65 5.06 -9.85
CA PRO A 250 4.68 4.38 -9.04
C PRO A 250 4.24 4.14 -7.59
N PHE A 251 3.32 4.95 -7.07
CA PHE A 251 2.70 4.81 -5.75
C PHE A 251 1.43 5.66 -5.67
N ARG A 252 0.61 5.44 -4.63
CA ARG A 252 -0.60 6.25 -4.39
C ARG A 252 -0.24 7.63 -3.84
N LEU A 253 -0.37 8.67 -4.66
CA LEU A 253 -0.23 10.08 -4.25
C LEU A 253 -1.37 10.94 -4.81
N THR A 254 -2.59 10.53 -4.50
CA THR A 254 -3.80 11.18 -5.00
C THR A 254 -4.14 12.46 -4.25
N ARG A 255 -5.20 13.18 -4.67
CA ARG A 255 -5.57 14.49 -4.14
C ARG A 255 -5.88 14.49 -2.64
N ASP A 256 -6.54 13.46 -2.12
CA ASP A 256 -6.79 13.34 -0.67
C ASP A 256 -5.51 13.00 0.10
N VAL A 257 -4.61 12.16 -0.46
CA VAL A 257 -3.31 11.88 0.18
C VAL A 257 -2.48 13.17 0.30
N VAL A 258 -2.44 13.97 -0.76
CA VAL A 258 -1.75 15.27 -0.76
C VAL A 258 -2.43 16.27 0.17
N ASP A 259 -3.76 16.29 0.25
CA ASP A 259 -4.52 17.17 1.14
C ASP A 259 -4.20 16.93 2.63
N GLY A 260 -3.95 15.67 3.01
CA GLY A 260 -3.49 15.32 4.35
C GLY A 260 -2.16 15.96 4.75
N MET A 261 -1.31 16.34 3.80
CA MET A 261 -0.02 16.99 4.05
C MET A 261 -0.19 18.49 4.37
N GLY A 262 -1.35 19.07 4.10
CA GLY A 262 -1.65 20.48 4.30
C GLY A 262 -1.30 21.36 3.11
N CYS A 263 -1.16 22.67 3.34
CA CYS A 263 -1.11 23.68 2.27
C CYS A 263 0.12 23.58 1.34
N HIS A 264 1.22 22.99 1.80
CA HIS A 264 2.41 22.79 0.96
C HIS A 264 2.30 21.55 0.07
N GLY A 265 1.34 20.65 0.36
CA GLY A 265 1.15 19.40 -0.37
C GLY A 265 2.44 18.58 -0.42
N THR A 266 2.86 18.25 -1.65
CA THR A 266 4.09 17.49 -1.91
C THR A 266 5.36 18.32 -1.73
N HIS A 267 5.28 19.65 -1.76
CA HIS A 267 6.44 20.52 -1.61
C HIS A 267 6.82 20.63 -0.13
N GLY A 268 8.13 20.78 0.15
CA GLY A 268 8.64 20.93 1.51
C GLY A 268 8.84 19.58 2.21
N ALA A 269 8.11 19.34 3.31
CA ALA A 269 8.39 18.20 4.20
C ALA A 269 8.32 16.84 3.48
N PHE A 270 7.39 16.66 2.55
CA PHE A 270 7.28 15.43 1.76
C PHE A 270 8.51 15.24 0.86
N THR A 271 8.84 16.20 -0.01
CA THR A 271 10.02 16.12 -0.89
C THR A 271 11.30 15.88 -0.09
N LEU A 272 11.51 16.61 1.00
CA LEU A 272 12.70 16.45 1.84
C LEU A 272 12.80 15.05 2.45
N ALA A 273 11.69 14.50 2.94
CA ALA A 273 11.65 13.14 3.49
C ALA A 273 11.82 12.07 2.40
N ALA A 274 11.25 12.29 1.20
CA ALA A 274 11.37 11.39 0.06
C ALA A 274 12.81 11.35 -0.46
N GLU A 275 13.45 12.50 -0.67
CA GLU A 275 14.87 12.59 -1.05
C GLU A 275 15.78 11.96 -0.02
N ALA A 276 15.53 12.22 1.28
CA ALA A 276 16.28 11.60 2.36
C ALA A 276 16.15 10.07 2.36
N THR A 277 14.94 9.56 2.16
CA THR A 277 14.67 8.12 2.11
C THR A 277 15.35 7.51 0.90
N MET A 278 15.14 8.06 -0.30
CA MET A 278 15.74 7.57 -1.53
C MET A 278 17.27 7.61 -1.45
N LYS A 279 17.87 8.66 -0.90
CA LYS A 279 19.32 8.74 -0.67
C LYS A 279 19.84 7.63 0.23
N THR A 280 19.09 7.27 1.28
CA THR A 280 19.42 6.17 2.19
C THR A 280 19.34 4.83 1.46
N LEU A 281 18.25 4.60 0.71
CA LEU A 281 18.06 3.39 -0.10
C LEU A 281 19.19 3.20 -1.11
N ARG A 282 19.56 4.25 -1.86
CA ARG A 282 20.65 4.19 -2.84
C ARG A 282 22.02 3.97 -2.19
N ARG A 283 22.28 4.58 -1.02
CA ARG A 283 23.54 4.40 -0.27
C ARG A 283 23.71 2.96 0.21
N HIS A 284 22.63 2.36 0.70
CA HIS A 284 22.61 1.02 1.29
C HIS A 284 22.02 -0.02 0.34
N ALA A 285 22.09 0.23 -0.97
CA ALA A 285 21.50 -0.64 -1.99
C ALA A 285 22.00 -2.09 -1.88
N GLY A 286 23.27 -2.31 -1.54
CA GLY A 286 23.85 -3.64 -1.35
C GLY A 286 23.19 -4.43 -0.21
N GLU A 287 22.86 -3.78 0.91
CA GLU A 287 22.20 -4.43 2.07
C GLU A 287 20.75 -4.80 1.72
N ILE A 288 20.02 -3.89 1.07
CA ILE A 288 18.64 -4.12 0.63
C ILE A 288 18.59 -5.25 -0.40
N VAL A 289 19.48 -5.20 -1.40
CA VAL A 289 19.59 -6.25 -2.42
C VAL A 289 19.93 -7.59 -1.80
N THR A 290 20.80 -7.64 -0.78
CA THR A 290 21.17 -8.90 -0.12
C THR A 290 19.96 -9.55 0.58
N ILE A 291 19.10 -8.75 1.22
CA ILE A 291 17.85 -9.25 1.82
C ILE A 291 16.92 -9.81 0.74
N LEU A 292 16.84 -9.14 -0.41
CA LEU A 292 16.03 -9.58 -1.54
C LEU A 292 16.63 -10.75 -2.31
N ASP A 293 17.96 -10.91 -2.36
CA ASP A 293 18.63 -12.04 -3.01
C ASP A 293 18.26 -13.36 -2.31
N VAL A 294 18.03 -13.34 -0.99
CA VAL A 294 17.54 -14.51 -0.24
C VAL A 294 16.17 -14.98 -0.77
N LEU A 295 15.32 -14.07 -1.24
CA LEU A 295 14.01 -14.42 -1.83
C LEU A 295 14.11 -15.17 -3.14
N ILE A 296 15.11 -14.85 -3.98
CA ILE A 296 15.28 -15.48 -5.30
C ILE A 296 15.49 -16.98 -5.13
N HIS A 297 16.15 -17.37 -4.04
CA HIS A 297 16.45 -18.76 -3.74
C HIS A 297 15.37 -19.46 -2.92
N ASP A 298 14.25 -18.80 -2.57
CA ASP A 298 13.11 -19.47 -1.96
C ASP A 298 12.30 -20.21 -3.04
N PRO A 299 12.36 -21.55 -3.11
CA PRO A 299 11.71 -22.34 -4.16
C PRO A 299 10.18 -22.30 -4.06
N LEU A 300 9.64 -21.76 -2.97
CA LEU A 300 8.21 -21.65 -2.74
C LEU A 300 7.69 -20.24 -2.99
N TYR A 301 8.55 -19.29 -3.39
CA TYR A 301 8.15 -17.93 -3.71
C TYR A 301 7.54 -17.84 -5.11
N ARG A 302 6.44 -17.11 -5.23
CA ARG A 302 5.72 -16.94 -6.50
C ARG A 302 5.99 -15.56 -7.11
N TRP A 303 6.88 -15.52 -8.10
CA TRP A 303 7.34 -14.27 -8.76
C TRP A 303 6.36 -13.69 -9.80
N MET A 304 5.29 -14.41 -10.15
CA MET A 304 4.27 -13.92 -11.08
C MET A 304 2.84 -14.09 -10.54
N VAL A 305 2.03 -13.06 -10.76
CA VAL A 305 0.57 -13.14 -10.58
C VAL A 305 -0.02 -13.92 -11.76
N SER A 306 -0.79 -14.98 -11.49
CA SER A 306 -1.53 -15.68 -12.55
C SER A 306 -2.58 -14.76 -13.19
N PRO A 307 -2.84 -14.86 -14.50
CA PRO A 307 -3.92 -14.13 -15.16
C PRO A 307 -5.29 -14.34 -14.52
N LYS A 308 -5.53 -15.50 -13.88
CA LYS A 308 -6.77 -15.76 -13.12
C LYS A 308 -6.82 -14.94 -11.82
N ASP A 309 -5.72 -14.90 -11.09
CA ASP A 309 -5.58 -14.15 -9.84
C ASP A 309 -5.67 -12.63 -10.12
N ALA A 310 -5.06 -12.15 -11.21
CA ALA A 310 -5.16 -10.77 -11.68
C ALA A 310 -6.62 -10.36 -12.00
N ARG A 311 -7.38 -11.24 -12.65
CA ARG A 311 -8.81 -11.01 -12.97
C ARG A 311 -9.69 -11.05 -11.72
N HIS A 312 -9.42 -11.96 -10.79
CA HIS A 312 -10.21 -12.09 -9.57
C HIS A 312 -10.05 -10.85 -8.67
N ARG A 313 -8.82 -10.35 -8.52
CA ARG A 313 -8.52 -9.13 -7.75
C ARG A 313 -9.23 -7.89 -8.28
N GLN A 314 -9.41 -7.77 -9.60
CA GLN A 314 -10.11 -6.63 -10.23
C GLN A 314 -11.62 -6.85 -10.42
N ARG A 315 -12.19 -7.97 -9.94
CA ARG A 315 -13.65 -8.25 -10.02
C ARG A 315 -14.39 -8.03 -8.69
N HIS A 316 -13.70 -8.05 -7.55
CA HIS A 316 -14.30 -8.15 -6.21
C HIS A 316 -15.13 -6.91 -5.76
N ASP A 317 -15.18 -5.84 -6.55
CA ASP A 317 -16.00 -4.67 -6.21
C ASP A 317 -17.29 -4.53 -7.04
N ASP A 318 -17.50 -5.39 -8.05
CA ASP A 318 -18.79 -5.49 -8.74
C ASP A 318 -19.62 -6.52 -7.96
N ALA A 319 -20.74 -6.08 -7.36
CA ALA A 319 -21.52 -6.83 -6.38
C ALA A 319 -21.93 -8.27 -6.79
N ASP A 320 -21.95 -9.13 -5.77
CA ASP A 320 -22.83 -10.30 -5.53
C ASP A 320 -23.33 -11.08 -6.76
N ASP A 321 -22.64 -12.16 -7.10
CA ASP A 321 -23.29 -13.30 -7.77
C ASP A 321 -22.56 -14.62 -7.47
N GLY A 322 -23.34 -15.69 -7.49
CA GLY A 322 -23.12 -16.98 -6.82
C GLY A 322 -21.82 -17.74 -7.09
N ASP A 323 -21.42 -18.41 -6.01
CA ASP A 323 -20.62 -19.64 -5.89
C ASP A 323 -20.21 -20.35 -7.21
N ASP A 324 -18.91 -20.25 -7.55
CA ASP A 324 -18.21 -21.31 -8.28
C ASP A 324 -16.80 -21.47 -7.70
N ALA A 325 -16.74 -22.16 -6.56
CA ALA A 325 -15.52 -22.66 -5.95
C ALA A 325 -14.94 -23.85 -6.74
N SER A 326 -14.48 -23.63 -7.98
CA SER A 326 -13.76 -24.64 -8.75
C SER A 326 -12.24 -24.38 -8.79
N ARG A 327 -11.56 -25.03 -7.83
CA ARG A 327 -10.16 -25.53 -7.76
C ARG A 327 -9.00 -24.65 -8.31
N PRO A 328 -7.88 -24.52 -7.56
CA PRO A 328 -6.63 -24.03 -8.12
C PRO A 328 -6.03 -25.12 -9.02
N GLY A 329 -6.28 -25.03 -10.33
CA GLY A 329 -5.48 -25.73 -11.33
C GLY A 329 -4.12 -25.04 -11.43
N GLY A 330 -3.10 -25.61 -10.80
CA GLY A 330 -1.71 -25.20 -10.96
C GLY A 330 -1.30 -25.36 -12.41
N GLY A 331 -1.08 -24.23 -13.10
CA GLY A 331 -0.23 -24.26 -14.28
C GLY A 331 1.19 -24.47 -13.77
N GLU A 332 1.78 -25.62 -14.11
CA GLU A 332 3.20 -25.88 -13.89
C GLU A 332 4.00 -24.84 -14.68
N SER A 333 4.43 -23.78 -14.01
CA SER A 333 5.57 -22.99 -14.48
C SER A 333 6.80 -23.86 -14.34
N ASN A 334 7.54 -24.07 -15.44
CA ASN A 334 8.83 -24.74 -15.36
C ASN A 334 9.71 -24.03 -14.33
N ALA A 335 10.39 -24.78 -13.46
CA ALA A 335 11.26 -24.22 -12.43
C ALA A 335 12.35 -23.29 -12.99
N GLY A 336 12.75 -23.47 -14.26
CA GLY A 336 13.66 -22.56 -14.97
C GLY A 336 13.08 -21.17 -15.22
N ASP A 337 11.80 -21.07 -15.62
CA ASP A 337 11.16 -19.78 -15.91
C ASP A 337 10.94 -18.95 -14.63
N ALA A 338 10.68 -19.63 -13.50
CA ALA A 338 10.47 -18.97 -12.20
C ALA A 338 11.73 -18.28 -11.67
N ASN A 339 12.91 -18.86 -11.92
CA ASN A 339 14.19 -18.28 -11.49
C ASN A 339 14.55 -17.08 -12.37
N ASP A 340 14.27 -17.15 -13.68
CA ASP A 340 14.45 -16.03 -14.61
C ASP A 340 13.55 -14.83 -14.24
N ASP A 341 12.32 -15.07 -13.79
CA ASP A 341 11.41 -14.03 -13.30
C ASP A 341 11.92 -13.34 -12.04
N ALA A 342 12.46 -14.12 -11.10
CA ALA A 342 13.06 -13.62 -9.87
C ALA A 342 14.27 -12.70 -10.15
N GLU A 343 15.15 -13.16 -11.05
CA GLU A 343 16.32 -12.38 -11.49
C GLU A 343 15.90 -11.08 -12.19
N ARG A 344 14.88 -11.13 -13.06
CA ARG A 344 14.32 -9.92 -13.70
C ARG A 344 13.75 -8.93 -12.69
N ALA A 345 12.97 -9.41 -11.72
CA ALA A 345 12.39 -8.59 -10.67
C ALA A 345 13.48 -7.87 -9.87
N LEU A 346 14.50 -8.60 -9.40
CA LEU A 346 15.59 -7.99 -8.66
C LEU A 346 16.45 -7.06 -9.51
N PHE A 347 16.68 -7.40 -10.78
CA PHE A 347 17.39 -6.52 -11.70
C PHE A 347 16.70 -5.15 -11.81
N LYS A 348 15.36 -5.11 -11.88
CA LYS A 348 14.61 -3.85 -11.85
C LYS A 348 14.77 -3.09 -10.54
N VAL A 349 14.74 -3.79 -9.40
CA VAL A 349 14.99 -3.16 -8.09
C VAL A 349 16.39 -2.53 -8.06
N LYS A 350 17.41 -3.24 -8.56
CA LYS A 350 18.79 -2.75 -8.69
C LYS A 350 18.86 -1.50 -9.58
N GLN A 351 18.14 -1.49 -10.71
CA GLN A 351 18.06 -0.34 -11.61
C GLN A 351 17.45 0.88 -10.91
N LYS A 352 16.31 0.72 -10.22
CA LYS A 352 15.67 1.81 -9.46
C LYS A 352 16.58 2.37 -8.37
N LEU A 353 17.31 1.51 -7.65
CA LEU A 353 18.31 1.90 -6.65
C LEU A 353 19.55 2.59 -7.24
N GLN A 354 19.83 2.38 -8.53
CA GLN A 354 20.91 3.08 -9.23
C GLN A 354 20.45 4.42 -9.82
N GLY A 355 19.14 4.68 -9.86
CA GLY A 355 18.53 5.89 -10.43
C GLY A 355 18.11 5.75 -11.89
N TYR A 356 18.01 4.52 -12.40
CA TYR A 356 17.39 4.23 -13.69
C TYR A 356 15.87 4.06 -13.51
N GLU A 357 15.10 4.64 -14.42
CA GLU A 357 13.64 4.52 -14.47
C GLU A 357 13.21 3.92 -15.81
N ASP A 358 12.06 3.24 -15.86
CA ASP A 358 11.62 2.45 -17.02
C ASP A 358 11.54 3.24 -18.35
N ALA A 359 11.35 4.57 -18.29
CA ALA A 359 11.18 5.43 -19.45
C ALA A 359 12.46 6.15 -19.91
N GLY A 360 13.57 6.03 -19.17
CA GLY A 360 14.79 6.80 -19.41
C GLY A 360 16.05 5.94 -19.39
N HIS A 361 16.94 6.14 -20.37
CA HIS A 361 18.28 5.53 -20.36
C HIS A 361 19.26 6.30 -19.46
N ASP A 362 18.87 7.49 -18.99
CA ASP A 362 19.72 8.37 -18.21
C ASP A 362 19.59 8.10 -16.69
N VAL A 363 20.74 8.10 -16.01
CA VAL A 363 20.79 8.00 -14.55
C VAL A 363 20.37 9.33 -13.94
N LEU A 364 19.32 9.30 -13.12
CA LEU A 364 18.82 10.48 -12.43
C LEU A 364 19.56 10.70 -11.09
N SER A 365 19.70 11.98 -10.72
CA SER A 365 20.04 12.34 -9.34
C SER A 365 18.91 11.93 -8.40
N VAL A 366 19.15 11.90 -7.08
CA VAL A 366 18.11 11.58 -6.10
C VAL A 366 16.93 12.55 -6.23
N GLU A 367 17.22 13.84 -6.31
CA GLU A 367 16.24 14.91 -6.42
C GLU A 367 15.48 14.82 -7.74
N GLY A 368 16.17 14.55 -8.85
CA GLY A 368 15.57 14.35 -10.17
C GLY A 368 14.64 13.13 -10.21
N GLN A 369 15.07 12.01 -9.62
CA GLN A 369 14.28 10.79 -9.51
C GLN A 369 13.01 11.03 -8.70
N VAL A 370 13.14 11.58 -7.48
CA VAL A 370 11.99 11.89 -6.62
C VAL A 370 11.01 12.83 -7.32
N LYS A 371 11.52 13.88 -7.98
CA LYS A 371 10.67 14.83 -8.72
C LYS A 371 9.88 14.14 -9.85
N ASN A 372 10.53 13.28 -10.63
CA ASN A 372 9.87 12.54 -11.71
C ASN A 372 8.80 11.60 -11.15
N LEU A 373 9.12 10.85 -10.10
CA LEU A 373 8.17 9.93 -9.46
C LEU A 373 6.93 10.65 -8.92
N VAL A 374 7.11 11.82 -8.31
CA VAL A 374 5.99 12.64 -7.82
C VAL A 374 5.14 13.16 -8.98
N ALA A 375 5.77 13.59 -10.08
CA ALA A 375 5.05 14.01 -11.27
C ALA A 375 4.22 12.86 -11.85
N ASP A 376 4.81 11.67 -12.01
CA ASP A 376 4.14 10.50 -12.56
C ASP A 376 2.99 10.01 -11.66
N ALA A 377 3.18 10.04 -10.33
CA ALA A 377 2.17 9.64 -9.35
C ALA A 377 0.97 10.58 -9.26
N THR A 378 1.14 11.84 -9.68
CA THR A 378 0.10 12.88 -9.63
C THR A 378 -0.47 13.22 -11.01
N ASP A 379 0.07 12.63 -12.09
CA ASP A 379 -0.36 12.91 -13.46
C ASP A 379 -1.80 12.41 -13.71
N PRO A 380 -2.75 13.30 -14.05
CA PRO A 380 -4.10 12.91 -14.42
C PRO A 380 -4.16 11.94 -15.61
N GLU A 381 -3.19 11.97 -16.53
CA GLU A 381 -3.11 11.01 -17.64
C GLU A 381 -2.78 9.58 -17.18
N ASN A 382 -2.07 9.43 -16.07
CA ASN A 382 -1.80 8.13 -15.46
C ASN A 382 -2.95 7.72 -14.54
N LEU A 383 -3.46 8.65 -13.73
CA LEU A 383 -4.54 8.37 -12.77
C LEU A 383 -5.87 7.98 -13.43
N CYS A 384 -6.22 8.59 -14.57
CA CYS A 384 -7.52 8.35 -15.21
C CYS A 384 -7.66 6.96 -15.86
N VAL A 385 -6.55 6.25 -16.10
CA VAL A 385 -6.55 4.92 -16.71
C VAL A 385 -6.50 3.79 -15.68
N LEU A 386 -6.32 4.12 -14.40
CA LEU A 386 -6.33 3.15 -13.30
C LEU A 386 -7.68 2.44 -13.18
N PHE A 387 -7.63 1.26 -12.59
CA PHE A 387 -8.83 0.48 -12.28
C PHE A 387 -9.80 1.30 -11.38
N PRO A 388 -11.11 1.38 -11.69
CA PRO A 388 -12.04 2.18 -10.89
C PRO A 388 -12.11 1.82 -9.39
N GLY A 389 -11.86 0.57 -9.01
CA GLY A 389 -11.77 0.16 -7.60
C GLY A 389 -10.54 0.68 -6.86
N TRP A 390 -9.48 1.07 -7.59
CA TRP A 390 -8.35 1.80 -7.02
C TRP A 390 -8.76 3.20 -6.53
N ALA A 391 -9.87 3.72 -7.06
CA ALA A 391 -10.47 5.01 -6.71
C ALA A 391 -9.48 6.19 -6.81
N PRO A 392 -9.05 6.57 -8.03
CA PRO A 392 -8.03 7.59 -8.23
C PRO A 392 -8.44 9.03 -7.89
N TRP A 393 -9.73 9.26 -7.65
CA TRP A 393 -10.25 10.56 -7.20
C TRP A 393 -10.19 10.75 -5.68
N LEU A 394 -10.17 9.63 -4.93
CA LEU A 394 -9.83 9.59 -3.50
C LEU A 394 -8.31 9.68 -3.33
#